data_AF-A0A417HGB0-F1
#
_entry.id   AF-A0A417HGB0-F1
#
_cell.length_a   1.000
_cell.length_b   1.000
_cell.length_c   1.000
_cell.angle_alpha   90.00
_cell.angle_beta   90.00
_cell.angle_gamma   90.00
#
_symmetry.space_group_name_H-M   'P 1'
#
loop_
_entity.id
_entity.type
_entity.pdbx_description
1 polymer ?
#
loop_
_entity_poly.entity_id
_entity_poly.type
_entity_poly.pdbx_seq_one_letter_code
_entity_poly.pdbx_strand_id
1 'polypeptide(L)'
;MKKAWLQCMMLAGMLLLSACQKEETQKVTPALAQETKVSAQEFTAGKTGDGVWKVEKDGVSYLLFYGETREYSGVQADYDEKTGTLTVNFHSADGAGDPLLYRLEGQPDMLHLLDNGQQVELQS
;
A
#
# COMPACT_ATOMS: atom_id res chain seq x y z
N MET A 1 -45.56 30.18 44.80
CA MET A 1 -44.86 30.36 43.50
C MET A 1 -43.40 29.97 43.73
N LYS A 2 -43.03 28.72 43.48
CA LYS A 2 -42.41 28.20 42.24
C LYS A 2 -41.07 28.89 41.89
N LYS A 3 -40.00 28.13 42.18
CA LYS A 3 -38.79 27.89 41.36
C LYS A 3 -37.97 29.11 40.89
N ALA A 4 -36.76 29.21 41.42
CA ALA A 4 -35.57 29.60 40.64
C ALA A 4 -34.31 29.22 41.44
N TRP A 5 -34.19 27.92 41.76
CA TRP A 5 -32.92 27.33 42.15
C TRP A 5 -32.37 26.61 40.92
N LEU A 6 -31.09 26.84 40.68
CA LEU A 6 -30.18 26.06 39.85
C LEU A 6 -30.24 26.24 38.32
N GLN A 7 -29.02 26.19 37.80
CA GLN A 7 -28.63 25.99 36.41
C GLN A 7 -28.65 27.24 35.53
N CYS A 8 -27.64 28.09 35.77
CA CYS A 8 -26.75 28.52 34.70
C CYS A 8 -26.26 27.31 33.90
N MET A 9 -27.10 26.82 32.99
CA MET A 9 -26.69 26.05 31.83
C MET A 9 -27.00 26.90 30.62
N MET A 10 -26.11 26.79 29.63
CA MET A 10 -26.16 27.47 28.33
C MET A 10 -25.52 28.85 28.34
N LEU A 11 -24.20 28.89 28.16
CA LEU A 11 -23.62 29.21 26.86
C LEU A 11 -22.10 28.98 26.89
N ALA A 12 -21.64 28.15 25.96
CA ALA A 12 -20.35 28.19 25.28
C ALA A 12 -19.10 28.68 26.05
N GLY A 13 -18.11 27.80 26.14
CA GLY A 13 -16.73 28.26 26.22
C GLY A 13 -15.80 27.28 26.90
N MET A 14 -15.21 26.40 26.10
CA MET A 14 -13.79 26.06 26.17
C MET A 14 -13.17 26.03 27.57
N LEU A 15 -12.90 24.82 28.08
CA LEU A 15 -11.54 24.32 28.28
C LEU A 15 -11.56 23.13 29.23
N LEU A 16 -10.74 22.15 28.87
CA LEU A 16 -10.21 21.09 29.73
C LEU A 16 -11.22 20.03 30.15
N LEU A 17 -11.21 18.90 29.44
CA LEU A 17 -11.01 17.59 30.08
C LEU A 17 -10.70 16.54 29.01
N SER A 18 -9.42 16.17 29.01
CA SER A 18 -8.88 14.81 28.95
C SER A 18 -9.23 13.86 27.79
N ALA A 19 -8.13 13.28 27.27
CA ALA A 19 -8.01 12.09 26.43
C ALA A 19 -8.02 12.29 24.91
N CYS A 20 -7.26 13.28 24.42
CA CYS A 20 -6.35 13.04 23.28
C CYS A 20 -5.11 12.36 23.88
N GLN A 21 -4.49 11.30 23.39
CA GLN A 21 -4.51 10.62 22.11
C GLN A 21 -4.48 9.12 22.40
N LYS A 22 -5.25 8.32 21.65
CA LYS A 22 -4.85 6.94 21.42
C LYS A 22 -3.54 7.03 20.64
N GLU A 23 -2.41 6.94 21.32
CA GLU A 23 -1.14 6.53 20.72
C GLU A 23 -1.34 5.07 20.27
N GLU A 24 -2.08 4.89 19.18
CA GLU A 24 -1.67 3.87 18.23
C GLU A 24 -0.36 4.41 17.67
N THR A 25 0.73 3.93 18.25
CA THR A 25 2.01 3.80 17.56
C THR A 25 1.73 2.96 16.33
N GLN A 26 1.17 3.60 15.31
CA GLN A 26 1.26 3.13 13.95
C GLN A 26 2.76 3.16 13.72
N LYS A 27 3.41 2.01 13.87
CA LYS A 27 4.75 1.81 13.37
C LYS A 27 4.66 2.24 11.91
N VAL A 28 5.08 3.48 11.64
CA VAL A 28 5.50 3.87 10.32
C VAL A 28 6.83 3.15 10.17
N THR A 29 6.77 1.84 9.97
CA THR A 29 7.79 1.15 9.20
C THR A 29 7.93 2.03 7.95
N PRO A 30 9.14 2.50 7.57
CA PRO A 30 9.28 3.15 6.27
C PRO A 30 8.66 2.16 5.29
N ALA A 31 7.52 2.53 4.72
CA ALA A 31 6.76 1.62 3.90
C ALA A 31 7.65 1.42 2.68
N LEU A 32 8.41 0.31 2.66
CA LEU A 32 9.31 -0.02 1.57
C LEU A 32 8.56 -0.18 0.25
N ALA A 33 7.23 -0.03 0.28
CA ALA A 33 6.48 0.23 -0.90
C ALA A 33 5.15 0.95 -0.68
N GLN A 34 4.78 1.74 -1.69
CA GLN A 34 3.54 2.50 -1.77
C GLN A 34 2.92 2.32 -3.16
N GLU A 35 1.59 2.22 -3.20
CA GLU A 35 0.83 2.34 -4.44
C GLU A 35 1.03 3.75 -5.00
N THR A 36 1.41 3.84 -6.27
CA THR A 36 1.89 5.10 -6.87
C THR A 36 0.88 5.69 -7.84
N LYS A 37 0.80 7.03 -7.90
CA LYS A 37 -0.08 7.80 -8.81
C LYS A 37 0.43 7.92 -10.25
N VAL A 38 1.54 7.28 -10.58
CA VAL A 38 2.10 7.27 -11.93
C VAL A 38 1.31 6.25 -12.76
N SER A 39 0.94 6.61 -13.99
CA SER A 39 0.19 5.70 -14.86
C SER A 39 1.01 4.45 -15.15
N ALA A 40 0.55 3.28 -14.73
CA ALA A 40 1.23 2.02 -14.96
C ALA A 40 1.35 1.65 -16.45
N GLN A 41 0.45 2.19 -17.28
CA GLN A 41 0.41 1.96 -18.72
C GLN A 41 1.68 2.45 -19.44
N GLU A 42 2.39 3.46 -18.93
CA GLU A 42 3.62 3.93 -19.59
C GLU A 42 4.79 2.94 -19.45
N PHE A 43 4.70 1.99 -18.52
CA PHE A 43 5.75 1.00 -18.23
C PHE A 43 5.52 -0.34 -18.93
N THR A 44 4.38 -0.54 -19.60
CA THR A 44 4.06 -1.79 -20.31
C THR A 44 4.74 -1.89 -21.68
N ALA A 45 5.41 -0.83 -22.14
CA ALA A 45 6.08 -0.82 -23.43
C ALA A 45 7.10 -1.96 -23.56
N GLY A 46 6.88 -2.86 -24.53
CA GLY A 46 7.73 -4.02 -24.75
C GLY A 46 7.54 -5.18 -23.76
N LYS A 47 6.52 -5.13 -22.90
CA LYS A 47 6.10 -6.27 -22.06
C LYS A 47 5.01 -7.05 -22.78
N THR A 48 5.05 -8.37 -22.65
CA THR A 48 4.11 -9.29 -23.32
C THR A 48 3.73 -10.41 -22.35
N GLY A 49 2.48 -10.87 -22.41
CA GLY A 49 1.95 -11.88 -21.51
C GLY A 49 1.62 -11.35 -20.12
N ASP A 50 1.24 -12.29 -19.23
CA ASP A 50 0.85 -12.01 -17.84
C ASP A 50 2.03 -12.19 -16.89
N GLY A 51 2.19 -11.28 -15.92
CA GLY A 51 3.23 -11.43 -14.90
C GLY A 51 3.56 -10.18 -14.10
N VAL A 52 4.75 -10.22 -13.52
CA VAL A 52 5.33 -9.13 -12.71
C VAL A 52 6.71 -8.79 -13.24
N TRP A 53 6.94 -7.53 -13.58
CA TRP A 53 8.24 -7.03 -14.05
C TRP A 53 8.82 -6.05 -13.05
N LYS A 54 10.15 -6.05 -12.91
CA LYS A 54 10.85 -4.97 -12.21
C LYS A 54 11.20 -3.91 -13.25
N VAL A 55 10.77 -2.69 -13.00
CA VAL A 55 11.03 -1.54 -13.87
C VAL A 55 11.63 -0.41 -13.05
N GLU A 56 12.46 0.42 -13.68
CA GLU A 56 13.08 1.58 -13.06
C GLU A 56 12.76 2.83 -13.87
N LYS A 57 12.40 3.92 -13.19
CA LYS A 57 12.21 5.22 -13.79
C LYS A 57 12.69 6.30 -12.82
N ASP A 58 13.49 7.23 -13.32
CA ASP A 58 14.01 8.37 -12.57
C ASP A 58 14.70 7.97 -11.25
N GLY A 59 15.39 6.82 -11.25
CA GLY A 59 16.08 6.28 -10.07
C GLY A 59 15.17 5.63 -9.02
N VAL A 60 13.88 5.44 -9.35
CA VAL A 60 12.90 4.74 -8.50
C VAL A 60 12.60 3.38 -9.12
N SER A 61 12.69 2.32 -8.29
CA SER A 61 12.31 0.97 -8.67
C SER A 61 10.82 0.74 -8.45
N TYR A 62 10.18 0.00 -9.36
CA TYR A 62 8.79 -0.41 -9.26
C TYR A 62 8.64 -1.89 -9.63
N LEU A 63 7.62 -2.53 -9.06
CA LEU A 63 7.04 -3.74 -9.60
C LEU A 63 5.84 -3.35 -10.45
N LEU A 64 5.88 -3.71 -11.73
CA LEU A 64 4.78 -3.61 -12.67
C LEU A 64 4.04 -4.93 -12.70
N PHE A 65 2.75 -4.91 -12.37
CA PHE A 65 1.85 -6.04 -12.57
C PHE A 65 1.08 -5.77 -13.84
N TYR A 66 1.21 -6.65 -14.83
CA TYR A 66 0.61 -6.47 -16.14
C TYR A 66 0.15 -7.82 -16.68
N GLY A 67 -1.00 -7.81 -17.34
CA GLY A 67 -1.56 -9.00 -17.96
C GLY A 67 -2.48 -8.64 -19.11
N GLU A 68 -2.34 -9.40 -20.19
CA GLU A 68 -3.25 -9.37 -21.33
C GLU A 68 -4.52 -10.20 -21.04
N THR A 69 -4.36 -11.22 -20.20
CA THR A 69 -5.45 -12.12 -19.78
C THR A 69 -5.63 -12.19 -18.27
N ARG A 70 -4.90 -11.37 -17.51
CA ARG A 70 -4.95 -11.34 -16.05
C ARG A 70 -5.16 -9.93 -15.49
N GLU A 71 -6.13 -9.81 -14.58
CA GLU A 71 -6.44 -8.59 -13.85
C GLU A 71 -5.73 -8.63 -12.50
N TYR A 72 -5.11 -7.51 -12.11
CA TYR A 72 -4.47 -7.35 -10.81
C TYR A 72 -5.25 -6.33 -10.01
N SER A 73 -5.65 -6.66 -8.78
CA SER A 73 -6.64 -5.90 -8.02
C SER A 73 -6.18 -5.42 -6.65
N GLY A 74 -4.96 -5.78 -6.22
CA GLY A 74 -4.41 -5.29 -4.97
C GLY A 74 -3.07 -5.92 -4.61
N VAL A 75 -2.30 -5.20 -3.81
CA VAL A 75 -0.97 -5.60 -3.37
C VAL A 75 -0.85 -5.42 -1.85
N GLN A 76 -0.32 -6.42 -1.18
CA GLN A 76 0.09 -6.39 0.21
C GLN A 76 1.58 -6.69 0.26
N ALA A 77 2.34 -5.94 1.05
CA ALA A 77 3.72 -6.31 1.31
C ALA A 77 4.07 -6.24 2.78
N ASP A 78 4.99 -7.11 3.14
CA ASP A 78 5.58 -7.21 4.47
C ASP A 78 7.10 -7.28 4.32
N TYR A 79 7.79 -6.51 5.15
CA TYR A 79 9.25 -6.48 5.16
C TYR A 79 9.77 -7.01 6.49
N ASP A 80 10.58 -8.06 6.42
CA ASP A 80 11.32 -8.58 7.57
C ASP A 80 12.71 -7.95 7.62
N GLU A 81 12.87 -6.96 8.49
CA GLU A 81 14.14 -6.26 8.74
C GLU A 81 15.27 -7.20 9.18
N LYS A 82 14.98 -8.34 9.80
CA LYS A 82 16.02 -9.26 10.30
C LYS A 82 16.67 -10.05 9.18
N THR A 83 15.90 -10.35 8.14
CA THR A 83 16.36 -11.16 7.00
C THR A 83 16.58 -10.32 5.74
N GLY A 84 16.16 -9.05 5.75
CA GLY A 84 16.20 -8.19 4.56
C GLY A 84 15.20 -8.62 3.48
N THR A 85 14.19 -9.40 3.85
CA THR A 85 13.24 -10.00 2.90
C THR A 85 12.00 -9.12 2.76
N LEU A 86 11.71 -8.70 1.54
CA LEU A 86 10.41 -8.12 1.17
C LEU A 86 9.54 -9.20 0.54
N THR A 87 8.41 -9.50 1.17
CA THR A 87 7.38 -10.37 0.61
C THR A 87 6.25 -9.51 0.07
N VAL A 88 5.96 -9.64 -1.22
CA VAL A 88 4.88 -8.93 -1.92
C VAL A 88 3.85 -9.95 -2.39
N ASN A 89 2.66 -9.93 -1.79
CA ASN A 89 1.53 -10.74 -2.21
C ASN A 89 0.53 -9.88 -2.98
N PHE A 90 0.33 -10.17 -4.24
CA PHE A 90 -0.65 -9.52 -5.09
C PHE A 90 -1.83 -10.44 -5.39
N HIS A 91 -2.97 -9.83 -5.70
CA HIS A 91 -4.19 -10.55 -6.01
C HIS A 91 -4.45 -10.44 -7.50
N SER A 92 -4.58 -11.59 -8.14
CA SER A 92 -4.91 -11.66 -9.55
C SER A 92 -6.15 -12.52 -9.82
N ALA A 93 -6.82 -12.24 -10.94
CA ALA A 93 -7.96 -13.01 -11.43
C ALA A 93 -7.93 -13.08 -12.96
N ASP A 94 -8.71 -14.00 -13.53
CA ASP A 94 -8.90 -14.08 -14.98
C ASP A 94 -9.64 -12.82 -15.48
N GLY A 95 -9.13 -12.20 -16.53
CA GLY A 95 -9.70 -10.98 -17.11
C GLY A 95 -8.62 -10.00 -17.55
N ALA A 96 -8.97 -9.03 -18.39
CA ALA A 96 -8.03 -7.96 -18.73
C ALA A 96 -8.25 -6.78 -17.77
N GLY A 97 -7.18 -6.36 -17.09
CA GLY A 97 -7.20 -5.23 -16.18
C GLY A 97 -6.21 -4.15 -16.58
N ASP A 98 -6.34 -2.99 -15.96
CA ASP A 98 -5.27 -1.99 -16.02
C ASP A 98 -4.03 -2.50 -15.29
N PRO A 99 -2.82 -2.22 -15.78
CA PRO A 99 -1.59 -2.53 -15.07
C PRO A 99 -1.55 -1.80 -13.73
N LEU A 100 -0.85 -2.40 -12.76
CA LEU A 100 -0.60 -1.79 -11.45
C LEU A 100 0.89 -1.54 -11.26
N LEU A 101 1.22 -0.45 -10.55
CA LEU A 101 2.58 -0.17 -10.10
C LEU A 101 2.67 -0.17 -8.59
N TYR A 102 3.67 -0.89 -8.10
CA TYR A 102 4.06 -0.90 -6.70
C TYR A 102 5.48 -0.37 -6.58
N ARG A 103 5.62 0.84 -6.06
CA ARG A 103 6.93 1.49 -5.88
C ARG A 103 7.70 0.76 -4.81
N LEU A 104 8.99 0.51 -5.04
CA LEU A 104 9.93 0.04 -4.02
C LEU A 104 10.71 1.25 -3.49
N GLU A 105 10.61 1.54 -2.19
CA GLU A 105 11.31 2.64 -1.52
C GLU A 105 12.72 2.26 -1.03
N GLY A 106 13.18 1.05 -1.37
CA GLY A 106 14.52 0.57 -1.07
C GLY A 106 14.88 -0.67 -1.88
N GLN A 107 16.06 -1.24 -1.60
CA GLN A 107 16.51 -2.50 -2.20
C GLN A 107 16.52 -3.58 -1.13
N PRO A 108 15.51 -4.47 -1.08
CA PRO A 108 15.57 -5.60 -0.19
C PRO A 108 16.68 -6.56 -0.64
N ASP A 109 17.27 -7.27 0.31
CA ASP A 109 18.25 -8.33 0.02
C ASP A 109 17.60 -9.50 -0.72
N MET A 110 16.32 -9.76 -0.39
CA MET A 110 15.52 -10.82 -0.98
C MET A 110 14.11 -10.32 -1.31
N LEU A 111 13.62 -10.64 -2.50
CA LEU A 111 12.28 -10.32 -2.96
C LEU A 111 11.50 -11.61 -3.19
N HIS A 112 10.41 -11.79 -2.45
CA HIS A 112 9.45 -12.87 -2.66
C HIS A 112 8.16 -12.31 -3.26
N LEU A 113 7.77 -12.86 -4.41
CA LEU A 113 6.54 -12.49 -5.10
C LEU A 113 5.53 -13.62 -4.96
N LEU A 114 4.33 -13.29 -4.50
CA LEU A 114 3.22 -14.22 -4.34
C LEU A 114 2.02 -13.72 -5.14
N ASP A 115 1.43 -14.59 -5.95
CA ASP A 115 0.13 -14.40 -6.59
C ASP A 115 -0.92 -15.21 -5.84
N ASN A 116 -1.86 -14.55 -5.17
CA ASN A 116 -2.87 -15.20 -4.33
C ASN A 116 -2.25 -16.22 -3.34
N GLY A 117 -1.10 -15.86 -2.76
CA GLY A 117 -0.34 -16.71 -1.82
C GLY A 117 0.52 -17.80 -2.47
N GLN A 118 0.53 -17.94 -3.79
CA GLN A 118 1.40 -18.87 -4.51
C GLN A 118 2.66 -18.17 -5.01
N GLN A 119 3.83 -18.77 -4.79
CA GLN A 119 5.07 -18.17 -5.25
C GLN A 119 5.12 -18.08 -6.77
N VAL A 120 5.51 -16.91 -7.26
CA VAL A 120 5.77 -16.63 -8.67
C VAL A 120 7.16 -16.04 -8.87
N GLU A 121 7.60 -16.01 -10.12
CA GLU A 121 8.88 -15.42 -10.49
C GLU A 121 8.69 -14.06 -11.15
N LEU A 122 9.72 -13.22 -10.98
CA LEU A 122 9.83 -11.97 -11.71
C LEU A 122 10.11 -12.28 -13.18
N GLN A 123 9.36 -11.65 -14.07
CA GLN A 123 9.56 -11.73 -15.51
C GLN A 123 10.79 -10.88 -15.92
N SER A 124 11.56 -11.41 -16.87
CA SER A 124 12.74 -10.76 -17.48
C SER A 124 12.37 -9.99 -18.75
#